data_AF-A0A3M1NEV3-F1
#
_entry.id   AF-A0A3M1NEV3-F1
#
_cell.length_a   1.000
_cell.length_b   1.000
_cell.length_c   1.000
_cell.angle_alpha   90.00
_cell.angle_beta   90.00
_cell.angle_gamma   90.00
#
_symmetry.space_group_name_H-M   'P 1'
#
loop_
_entity.id
_entity.type
_entity.pdbx_description
1 polymer ?
#
loop_
_entity_poly.entity_id
_entity_poly.type
_entity_poly.pdbx_seq_one_letter_code
_entity_poly.pdbx_strand_id
1 'polypeptide(L)'
;MFQGVEHMFQPMARQISCPSCRQPFTAQVEQIVDGERDPSAKARLLSGTLNAVRCPYCGYEFRLSTPIAYHDASKELLLVNVPMELGLPSAEQERLIGSLTQAIMNSLPQEKRKGYLLMPRSTLTLQGMIEAILEADGITKEMIEARRKKLRLAEQFLQSDPEQWQALAQQHDAELDEEFFAMLTASAEAALRNGRRDAAQAMLMLRDALLSLSSVGQRLLSQGAEEETRIQAVVDDLNALGNQLSRETLLDLAIRYVQADTTDRLEVLVGLARPIMDYAFFQLLAQRIESASGTEQTLLKMLRDHLLDLTQALDQQTQAMVQQAAQALQAIVNSQDLDAAIRARIEDIDDTFLSVLSANLQNAEQTGNQAAAARLRQVMERVMDILAENAPPVIQFINQLLQQPTAEGARALLAARAAEFGRELLEVMNTLLGELSARGRSATVERLLTLRQMAVDVLGDVALQEDEQSASAPEPPASEPPERKDGIILPFSARKRPRNS
;
A
#
# COMPACT_ATOMS: atom_id res chain seq x y z
N MET A 1 -6.61 34.61 18.15
CA MET A 1 -7.86 34.47 18.92
C MET A 1 -8.98 33.97 18.00
N PHE A 2 -8.97 32.70 17.61
CA PHE A 2 -10.05 32.06 16.83
C PHE A 2 -10.58 30.78 17.51
N GLN A 3 -10.56 30.73 18.85
CA GLN A 3 -11.04 29.60 19.65
C GLN A 3 -12.59 29.57 19.80
N GLY A 4 -13.34 30.24 18.93
CA GLY A 4 -14.80 30.41 19.06
C GLY A 4 -15.66 29.69 18.02
N VAL A 5 -15.06 29.02 17.02
CA VAL A 5 -15.81 28.49 15.85
C VAL A 5 -15.83 26.95 15.79
N GLU A 6 -15.03 26.26 16.61
CA GLU A 6 -14.94 24.78 16.63
C GLU A 6 -16.18 24.06 17.21
N HIS A 7 -17.14 24.80 17.78
CA HIS A 7 -18.25 24.20 18.56
C HIS A 7 -19.64 24.21 17.91
N MET A 8 -19.81 24.74 16.68
CA MET A 8 -21.18 24.99 16.15
C MET A 8 -21.85 23.82 15.40
N PHE A 9 -21.11 22.77 15.04
CA PHE A 9 -21.66 21.59 14.34
C PHE A 9 -21.51 20.30 15.16
N GLN A 10 -21.52 20.41 16.48
CA GLN A 10 -21.40 19.26 17.36
C GLN A 10 -22.64 18.36 17.26
N PRO A 11 -22.47 17.02 17.26
CA PRO A 11 -23.57 16.09 17.43
C PRO A 11 -24.40 16.44 18.67
N MET A 12 -25.72 16.39 18.54
CA MET A 12 -26.64 16.70 19.63
C MET A 12 -27.13 15.42 20.28
N ALA A 13 -27.04 15.35 21.60
CA ALA A 13 -27.62 14.27 22.37
C ALA A 13 -29.16 14.31 22.29
N ARG A 14 -29.77 13.28 21.68
CA ARG A 14 -31.22 13.10 21.63
C ARG A 14 -31.62 11.77 22.25
N GLN A 15 -32.72 11.79 22.98
CA GLN A 15 -33.37 10.56 23.44
C GLN A 15 -34.11 9.91 22.27
N ILE A 16 -33.79 8.66 21.98
CA ILE A 16 -34.37 7.85 20.91
C ILE A 16 -34.83 6.51 21.46
N SER A 17 -35.70 5.81 20.74
CA SER A 17 -36.14 4.46 21.11
C SER A 17 -35.64 3.43 20.09
N CYS A 18 -35.08 2.31 20.56
CA CYS A 18 -34.66 1.23 19.67
C CYS A 18 -35.87 0.64 18.92
N PRO A 19 -35.86 0.52 17.58
CA PRO A 19 -36.98 -0.05 16.83
C PRO A 19 -37.17 -1.56 17.10
N SER A 20 -36.13 -2.25 17.56
CA SER A 20 -36.18 -3.69 17.89
C SER A 20 -36.71 -3.94 19.31
N CYS A 21 -36.05 -3.43 20.35
CA CYS A 21 -36.41 -3.72 21.75
C CYS A 21 -37.22 -2.62 22.45
N ARG A 22 -37.46 -1.47 21.78
CA ARG A 22 -38.20 -0.29 22.26
C ARG A 22 -37.63 0.41 23.49
N GLN A 23 -36.48 -0.02 24.01
CA GLN A 23 -35.82 0.66 25.11
C GLN A 23 -35.34 2.06 24.67
N PRO A 24 -35.63 3.11 25.46
CA PRO A 24 -35.13 4.44 25.18
C PRO A 24 -33.66 4.57 25.58
N PHE A 25 -32.85 5.26 24.78
CA PHE A 25 -31.48 5.62 25.10
C PHE A 25 -31.07 6.94 24.44
N THR A 26 -30.01 7.55 24.94
CA THR A 26 -29.46 8.78 24.36
C THR A 26 -28.48 8.42 23.25
N ALA A 27 -28.68 9.00 22.07
CA ALA A 27 -27.75 8.91 20.95
C ALA A 27 -27.31 10.31 20.50
N GLN A 28 -26.12 10.37 19.90
CA GLN A 28 -25.60 11.58 19.28
C GLN A 28 -26.14 11.68 17.86
N VAL A 29 -26.74 12.83 17.52
CA VAL A 29 -27.36 13.09 16.22
C VAL A 29 -26.69 14.28 15.57
N GLU A 30 -26.14 14.06 14.39
CA GLU A 30 -25.48 15.07 13.58
C GLU A 30 -26.39 15.46 12.40
N GLN A 31 -26.71 16.75 12.28
CA GLN A 31 -27.65 17.25 11.27
C GLN A 31 -27.01 18.22 10.27
N ILE A 32 -25.82 18.74 10.55
CA ILE A 32 -25.12 19.64 9.66
C ILE A 32 -23.74 19.05 9.40
N VAL A 33 -23.42 18.86 8.12
CA VAL A 33 -22.14 18.34 7.64
C VAL A 33 -21.49 19.44 6.81
N ASP A 34 -20.39 20.01 7.31
CA ASP A 34 -19.58 20.97 6.55
C ASP A 34 -18.38 20.23 5.95
N GLY A 35 -18.38 20.07 4.63
CA GLY A 35 -17.39 19.26 3.91
C GLY A 35 -15.97 19.84 3.95
N GLU A 36 -15.80 21.14 4.20
CA GLU A 36 -14.49 21.75 4.36
C GLU A 36 -14.00 21.67 5.80
N ARG A 37 -14.88 21.95 6.76
CA ARG A 37 -14.53 22.05 8.18
C ARG A 37 -14.48 20.69 8.88
N ASP A 38 -15.29 19.73 8.44
CA ASP A 38 -15.30 18.36 8.97
C ASP A 38 -15.30 17.32 7.82
N PRO A 39 -14.12 17.03 7.25
CA PRO A 39 -13.97 15.96 6.28
C PRO A 39 -14.38 14.58 6.82
N SER A 40 -14.31 14.37 8.14
CA SER A 40 -14.68 13.09 8.77
C SER A 40 -16.20 12.89 8.73
N ALA A 41 -17.00 13.93 8.98
CA ALA A 41 -18.44 13.91 8.87
C ALA A 41 -18.88 13.70 7.42
N LYS A 42 -18.21 14.35 6.46
CA LYS A 42 -18.41 14.09 5.03
C LYS A 42 -18.15 12.61 4.70
N ALA A 43 -17.05 12.03 5.15
CA ALA A 43 -16.75 10.62 4.92
C ALA A 43 -17.82 9.68 5.53
N ARG A 44 -18.28 9.96 6.76
CA ARG A 44 -19.40 9.22 7.39
C ARG A 44 -20.70 9.34 6.60
N LEU A 45 -21.01 10.53 6.07
CA LEU A 45 -22.19 10.75 5.22
C LEU A 45 -22.10 9.94 3.93
N LEU A 46 -20.97 10.03 3.21
CA LEU A 46 -20.75 9.33 1.94
C LEU A 46 -20.73 7.80 2.10
N SER A 47 -20.19 7.29 3.21
CA SER A 47 -20.22 5.85 3.54
C SER A 47 -21.56 5.37 4.09
N GLY A 48 -22.50 6.28 4.38
CA GLY A 48 -23.78 5.95 5.02
C GLY A 48 -23.65 5.54 6.50
N THR A 49 -22.55 5.86 7.16
CA THR A 49 -22.37 5.58 8.59
C THR A 49 -22.77 6.77 9.48
N LEU A 50 -23.09 7.93 8.89
CA LEU A 50 -23.61 9.08 9.62
C LEU A 50 -24.92 8.72 10.35
N ASN A 51 -24.99 9.05 11.64
CA ASN A 51 -26.11 8.72 12.53
C ASN A 51 -26.46 7.22 12.58
N ALA A 52 -25.49 6.34 12.30
CA ALA A 52 -25.59 4.92 12.62
C ALA A 52 -25.44 4.72 14.13
N VAL A 53 -26.38 4.01 14.74
CA VAL A 53 -26.45 3.78 16.18
C VAL A 53 -26.58 2.30 16.48
N ARG A 54 -25.89 1.86 17.53
CA ARG A 54 -26.01 0.50 18.08
C ARG A 54 -26.74 0.56 19.41
N CYS A 55 -27.85 -0.17 19.53
CA CYS A 55 -28.62 -0.22 20.76
C CYS A 55 -27.79 -0.86 21.90
N PRO A 56 -27.60 -0.17 23.04
CA PRO A 56 -26.80 -0.71 24.15
C PRO A 56 -27.47 -1.89 24.87
N TYR A 57 -28.79 -2.08 24.67
CA TYR A 57 -29.56 -3.11 25.36
C TYR A 57 -29.68 -4.42 24.59
N CYS A 58 -29.83 -4.37 23.26
CA CYS A 58 -30.03 -5.56 22.43
C CYS A 58 -29.00 -5.70 21.29
N GLY A 59 -28.10 -4.74 21.12
CA GLY A 59 -27.08 -4.75 20.06
C GLY A 59 -27.60 -4.48 18.65
N TYR A 60 -28.90 -4.21 18.47
CA TYR A 60 -29.48 -3.89 17.16
C TYR A 60 -28.89 -2.60 16.59
N GLU A 61 -28.35 -2.67 15.38
CA GLU A 61 -27.77 -1.55 14.65
C GLU A 61 -28.77 -0.97 13.65
N PHE A 62 -28.93 0.34 13.67
CA PHE A 62 -29.84 1.06 12.78
C PHE A 62 -29.36 2.48 12.52
N ARG A 63 -29.84 3.08 11.43
CA ARG A 63 -29.58 4.49 11.12
C ARG A 63 -30.78 5.34 11.54
N LEU A 64 -30.51 6.50 12.13
CA LEU A 64 -31.55 7.47 12.46
C LEU A 64 -31.96 8.28 11.23
N SER A 65 -33.23 8.19 10.85
CA SER A 65 -33.83 9.10 9.86
C SER A 65 -33.94 10.50 10.46
N THR A 66 -33.07 11.41 10.00
CA THR A 66 -32.96 12.77 10.53
C THR A 66 -32.78 13.75 9.37
N PRO A 67 -33.30 14.99 9.47
CA PRO A 67 -32.99 16.03 8.50
C PRO A 67 -31.50 16.35 8.52
N ILE A 68 -30.87 16.37 7.34
CA ILE A 68 -29.44 16.62 7.15
C ILE A 68 -29.25 17.81 6.22
N ALA A 69 -28.33 18.71 6.55
CA ALA A 69 -27.83 19.74 5.65
C ALA A 69 -26.34 19.52 5.39
N TYR A 70 -25.95 19.50 4.12
CA TYR A 70 -24.55 19.43 3.69
C TYR A 70 -24.14 20.78 3.11
N HIS A 71 -22.99 21.28 3.54
CA HIS A 71 -22.42 22.56 3.11
C HIS A 71 -20.98 22.40 2.64
N ASP A 72 -20.63 23.03 1.52
CA ASP A 72 -19.27 23.10 1.00
C ASP A 72 -19.06 24.47 0.34
N ALA A 73 -18.23 25.32 0.95
CA ALA A 73 -18.06 26.70 0.51
C ALA A 73 -17.26 26.82 -0.79
N SER A 74 -16.26 25.96 -0.99
CA SER A 74 -15.41 25.90 -2.18
C SER A 74 -16.20 25.56 -3.43
N LYS A 75 -17.27 24.77 -3.24
CA LYS A 75 -18.17 24.32 -4.30
C LYS A 75 -19.45 25.15 -4.40
N GLU A 76 -19.58 26.19 -3.58
CA GLU A 76 -20.79 27.00 -3.47
C GLU A 76 -22.07 26.15 -3.35
N LEU A 77 -21.98 25.09 -2.52
CA LEU A 77 -22.99 24.05 -2.44
C LEU A 77 -23.65 24.02 -1.06
N LEU A 78 -24.98 24.07 -1.06
CA LEU A 78 -25.82 23.82 0.11
C LEU A 78 -26.94 22.85 -0.28
N LEU A 79 -26.87 21.63 0.25
CA LEU A 79 -27.88 20.60 0.07
C LEU A 79 -28.65 20.38 1.36
N VAL A 80 -29.96 20.15 1.28
CA VAL A 80 -30.77 19.79 2.45
C VAL A 80 -31.65 18.59 2.11
N ASN A 81 -31.61 17.56 2.94
CA ASN A 81 -32.49 16.39 2.84
C ASN A 81 -33.38 16.33 4.08
N VAL A 82 -34.70 16.33 3.86
CA VAL A 82 -35.69 16.04 4.90
C VAL A 82 -36.32 14.70 4.54
N PRO A 83 -36.03 13.61 5.28
CA PRO A 83 -36.51 12.28 4.92
C PRO A 83 -38.04 12.22 4.90
N MET A 84 -38.62 11.68 3.82
CA MET A 84 -40.07 11.59 3.65
C MET A 84 -40.73 10.68 4.69
N GLU A 85 -39.98 9.72 5.24
CA GLU A 85 -40.46 8.77 6.23
C GLU A 85 -40.79 9.45 7.58
N LEU A 86 -40.38 10.71 7.77
CA LEU A 86 -40.77 11.51 8.93
C LEU A 86 -42.23 11.96 8.87
N GLY A 87 -42.90 11.88 7.71
CA GLY A 87 -44.33 12.19 7.56
C GLY A 87 -44.69 13.65 7.88
N LEU A 88 -43.74 14.58 7.79
CA LEU A 88 -43.95 15.98 8.16
C LEU A 88 -44.77 16.74 7.11
N PRO A 89 -45.69 17.64 7.50
CA PRO A 89 -46.37 18.55 6.57
C PRO A 89 -45.37 19.50 5.87
N SER A 90 -45.67 19.92 4.64
CA SER A 90 -44.76 20.76 3.84
C SER A 90 -44.32 22.05 4.55
N ALA A 91 -45.21 22.72 5.28
CA ALA A 91 -44.87 23.93 6.04
C ALA A 91 -43.86 23.67 7.17
N GLU A 92 -43.86 22.48 7.76
CA GLU A 92 -42.88 22.07 8.78
C GLU A 92 -41.54 21.69 8.14
N GLN A 93 -41.57 21.05 6.97
CA GLN A 93 -40.37 20.76 6.18
C GLN A 93 -39.64 22.05 5.78
N GLU A 94 -40.36 23.06 5.28
CA GLU A 94 -39.81 24.36 4.93
C GLU A 94 -39.20 25.08 6.13
N ARG A 95 -39.86 25.00 7.30
CA ARG A 95 -39.30 25.53 8.55
C ARG A 95 -37.98 24.86 8.93
N LEU A 96 -37.91 23.53 8.83
CA LEU A 96 -36.69 22.78 9.13
C LEU A 96 -35.55 23.15 8.17
N ILE A 97 -35.83 23.22 6.87
CA ILE A 97 -34.87 23.65 5.85
C ILE A 97 -34.34 25.05 6.17
N GLY A 98 -35.24 25.99 6.48
CA GLY A 98 -34.87 27.35 6.88
C GLY A 98 -34.01 27.38 8.13
N SER A 99 -34.34 26.58 9.16
CA SER A 99 -33.56 26.51 10.40
C SER A 99 -32.14 25.99 10.20
N LEU A 100 -31.97 24.92 9.39
CA LEU A 100 -30.66 24.36 9.06
C LEU A 100 -29.82 25.33 8.24
N THR A 101 -30.45 25.97 7.25
CA THR A 101 -29.82 26.99 6.41
C THR A 101 -29.34 28.18 7.25
N GLN A 102 -30.17 28.66 8.17
CA GLN A 102 -29.82 29.76 9.06
C GLN A 102 -28.69 29.38 10.02
N ALA A 103 -28.68 28.15 10.56
CA ALA A 103 -27.62 27.66 11.42
C ALA A 103 -26.26 27.64 10.68
N ILE A 104 -26.24 27.18 9.44
CA ILE A 104 -25.05 27.22 8.57
C ILE A 104 -24.63 28.66 8.32
N MET A 105 -25.55 29.53 7.90
CA MET A 105 -25.24 30.93 7.62
C MET A 105 -24.66 31.67 8.84
N ASN A 106 -25.20 31.43 10.03
CA ASN A 106 -24.72 32.03 11.27
C ASN A 106 -23.31 31.54 11.66
N SER A 107 -22.92 30.33 11.25
CA SER A 107 -21.61 29.74 11.49
C SER A 107 -20.50 30.27 10.54
N LEU A 108 -20.88 31.00 9.50
CA LEU A 108 -19.96 31.49 8.46
C LEU A 108 -19.59 32.96 8.71
N PRO A 109 -18.30 33.33 8.51
CA PRO A 109 -17.87 34.73 8.41
C PRO A 109 -18.66 35.47 7.33
N GLN A 110 -18.85 36.80 7.48
CA GLN A 110 -19.66 37.57 6.54
C GLN A 110 -19.16 37.46 5.10
N GLU A 111 -17.85 37.42 4.90
CA GLU A 111 -17.19 37.35 3.59
C GLU A 111 -17.47 36.02 2.87
N LYS A 112 -17.78 34.96 3.64
CA LYS A 112 -18.12 33.63 3.10
C LYS A 112 -19.61 33.42 2.89
N ARG A 113 -20.48 34.38 3.24
CA ARG A 113 -21.94 34.29 3.06
C ARG A 113 -22.35 34.67 1.64
N LYS A 114 -22.10 33.78 0.69
CA LYS A 114 -22.44 34.01 -0.72
C LYS A 114 -23.91 33.65 -1.04
N GLY A 115 -24.35 34.02 -2.24
CA GLY A 115 -25.75 33.90 -2.68
C GLY A 115 -26.32 32.47 -2.69
N TYR A 116 -25.50 31.43 -2.88
CA TYR A 116 -25.97 30.03 -2.89
C TYR A 116 -26.62 29.61 -1.56
N LEU A 117 -26.25 30.23 -0.44
CA LEU A 117 -26.86 29.98 0.87
C LEU A 117 -28.32 30.43 0.96
N LEU A 118 -28.75 31.35 0.09
CA LEU A 118 -30.13 31.83 0.01
C LEU A 118 -31.01 30.90 -0.83
N MET A 119 -30.40 29.93 -1.54
CA MET A 119 -31.08 28.99 -2.43
C MET A 119 -30.62 27.55 -2.14
N PRO A 120 -30.92 27.01 -0.94
CA PRO A 120 -30.58 25.63 -0.60
C PRO A 120 -31.25 24.66 -1.59
N ARG A 121 -30.48 23.70 -2.11
CA ARG A 121 -31.01 22.65 -2.99
C ARG A 121 -31.56 21.51 -2.12
N SER A 122 -32.88 21.33 -2.16
CA SER A 122 -33.50 20.19 -1.47
C SER A 122 -33.34 18.90 -2.29
N THR A 123 -32.91 17.82 -1.65
CA THR A 123 -32.86 16.49 -2.27
C THR A 123 -33.98 15.60 -1.74
N LEU A 124 -34.57 14.79 -2.61
CA LEU A 124 -35.69 13.89 -2.25
C LEU A 124 -35.23 12.74 -1.34
N THR A 125 -34.03 12.22 -1.58
CA THR A 125 -33.47 11.10 -0.82
C THR A 125 -32.06 11.45 -0.34
N LEU A 126 -31.63 10.76 0.73
CA LEU A 126 -30.25 10.82 1.20
C LEU A 126 -29.27 10.33 0.11
N GLN A 127 -29.66 9.31 -0.65
CA GLN A 127 -28.86 8.82 -1.77
C GLN A 127 -28.67 9.89 -2.86
N GLY A 128 -29.73 10.64 -3.19
CA GLY A 128 -29.62 11.77 -4.12
C GLY A 128 -28.76 12.92 -3.59
N MET A 129 -28.71 13.12 -2.27
CA MET A 129 -27.75 14.04 -1.65
C MET A 129 -26.32 13.56 -1.85
N ILE A 130 -26.04 12.28 -1.54
CA ILE A 130 -24.71 11.69 -1.70
C ILE A 130 -24.25 11.81 -3.16
N GLU A 131 -25.12 11.50 -4.12
CA GLU A 131 -24.82 11.65 -5.55
C GLU A 131 -24.49 13.09 -5.94
N ALA A 132 -25.26 14.08 -5.47
CA ALA A 132 -24.98 15.49 -5.74
C ALA A 132 -23.67 15.97 -5.10
N ILE A 133 -23.27 15.42 -3.95
CA ILE A 133 -21.97 15.70 -3.33
C ILE A 133 -20.84 15.13 -4.19
N LEU A 134 -20.97 13.87 -4.61
CA LEU A 134 -19.96 13.19 -5.43
C LEU A 134 -19.80 13.86 -6.80
N GLU A 135 -20.89 14.27 -7.44
CA GLU A 135 -20.86 15.03 -8.70
C GLU A 135 -20.11 16.35 -8.53
N ALA A 136 -20.34 17.06 -7.41
CA ALA A 136 -19.61 18.28 -7.10
C ALA A 136 -18.13 18.04 -6.76
N ASP A 137 -17.77 16.84 -6.28
CA ASP A 137 -16.39 16.35 -6.12
C ASP A 137 -15.76 15.86 -7.45
N GLY A 138 -16.49 15.94 -8.57
CA GLY A 138 -16.02 15.48 -9.89
C GLY A 138 -16.16 13.97 -10.11
N ILE A 139 -16.89 13.27 -9.25
CA ILE A 139 -17.16 11.84 -9.33
C ILE A 139 -18.56 11.64 -9.92
N THR A 140 -18.64 11.25 -11.19
CA THR A 140 -19.93 11.05 -11.86
C THR A 140 -20.58 9.71 -11.49
N LYS A 141 -21.88 9.56 -11.76
CA LYS A 141 -22.60 8.29 -11.55
C LYS A 141 -21.99 7.17 -12.38
N GLU A 142 -21.59 7.47 -13.59
CA GLU A 142 -20.94 6.54 -14.52
C GLU A 142 -19.61 6.04 -13.94
N MET A 143 -18.82 6.90 -13.30
CA MET A 143 -17.58 6.51 -12.62
C MET A 143 -17.85 5.57 -11.44
N ILE A 144 -18.88 5.84 -10.65
CA ILE A 144 -19.29 4.98 -9.52
C ILE A 144 -19.78 3.62 -10.03
N GLU A 145 -20.60 3.61 -11.08
CA GLU A 145 -21.13 2.40 -11.69
C GLU A 145 -20.02 1.56 -12.33
N ALA A 146 -19.05 2.20 -13.01
CA ALA A 146 -17.87 1.54 -13.55
C ALA A 146 -17.06 0.84 -12.43
N ARG A 147 -16.79 1.53 -11.31
CA ARG A 147 -16.12 0.94 -10.15
C ARG A 147 -16.90 -0.22 -9.53
N ARG A 148 -18.22 -0.08 -9.38
CA ARG A 148 -19.09 -1.17 -8.90
C ARG A 148 -19.12 -2.36 -9.86
N LYS A 149 -18.99 -2.13 -11.16
CA LYS A 149 -18.90 -3.19 -12.16
C LYS A 149 -17.58 -3.97 -12.01
N LYS A 150 -16.45 -3.26 -11.87
CA LYS A 150 -15.14 -3.85 -11.58
C LYS A 150 -15.13 -4.69 -10.31
N LEU A 151 -15.72 -4.18 -9.22
CA LEU A 151 -15.82 -4.94 -7.97
C LEU A 151 -16.63 -6.24 -8.15
N ARG A 152 -17.79 -6.18 -8.81
CA ARG A 152 -18.59 -7.37 -9.12
C ARG A 152 -17.85 -8.37 -10.00
N LEU A 153 -17.08 -7.88 -10.97
CA LEU A 153 -16.25 -8.74 -11.82
C LEU A 153 -15.16 -9.44 -11.01
N ALA A 154 -14.48 -8.74 -10.11
CA ALA A 154 -13.50 -9.34 -9.20
C ALA A 154 -14.13 -10.41 -8.29
N GLU A 155 -15.31 -10.13 -7.73
CA GLU A 155 -16.09 -11.11 -6.95
C GLU A 155 -16.46 -12.34 -7.80
N GLN A 156 -16.87 -12.14 -9.05
CA GLN A 156 -17.20 -13.23 -9.98
C GLN A 156 -15.98 -14.12 -10.25
N PHE A 157 -14.80 -13.53 -10.47
CA PHE A 157 -13.56 -14.30 -10.62
C PHE A 157 -13.22 -15.10 -9.36
N LEU A 158 -13.26 -14.47 -8.19
CA LEU A 158 -12.95 -15.12 -6.90
C LEU A 158 -13.93 -16.24 -6.54
N GLN A 159 -15.17 -16.20 -7.03
CA GLN A 159 -16.17 -17.24 -6.83
C GLN A 159 -16.11 -18.35 -7.90
N SER A 160 -15.38 -18.13 -9.00
CA SER A 160 -15.23 -19.08 -10.10
C SER A 160 -13.99 -19.96 -9.93
N ASP A 161 -14.05 -21.17 -10.47
CA ASP A 161 -12.91 -22.08 -10.48
C ASP A 161 -11.77 -21.52 -11.36
N PRO A 162 -10.48 -21.69 -10.99
CA PRO A 162 -9.35 -21.19 -11.77
C PRO A 162 -9.32 -21.65 -13.23
N GLU A 163 -9.86 -22.83 -13.53
CA GLU A 163 -9.98 -23.36 -14.90
C GLU A 163 -10.89 -22.48 -15.78
N GLN A 164 -11.80 -21.73 -15.19
CA GLN A 164 -12.74 -20.85 -15.91
C GLN A 164 -12.17 -19.45 -16.15
N TRP A 165 -11.10 -19.07 -15.44
CA TRP A 165 -10.56 -17.71 -15.48
C TRP A 165 -10.12 -17.27 -16.88
N GLN A 166 -9.58 -18.17 -17.70
CA GLN A 166 -9.20 -17.84 -19.07
C GLN A 166 -10.41 -17.40 -19.91
N ALA A 167 -11.52 -18.14 -19.84
CA ALA A 167 -12.73 -17.81 -20.58
C ALA A 167 -13.37 -16.51 -20.06
N LEU A 168 -13.43 -16.33 -18.74
CA LEU A 168 -13.94 -15.10 -18.13
C LEU A 168 -13.08 -13.88 -18.48
N ALA A 169 -11.75 -14.02 -18.46
CA ALA A 169 -10.83 -12.95 -18.83
C ALA A 169 -10.99 -12.53 -20.28
N GLN A 170 -11.12 -13.48 -21.20
CA GLN A 170 -11.38 -13.18 -22.62
C GLN A 170 -12.74 -12.48 -22.82
N GLN A 171 -13.77 -12.88 -22.08
CA GLN A 171 -15.10 -12.27 -22.17
C GLN A 171 -15.11 -10.83 -21.65
N HIS A 172 -14.34 -10.54 -20.60
CA HIS A 172 -14.34 -9.25 -19.90
C HIS A 172 -13.04 -8.46 -20.09
N ASP A 173 -12.26 -8.74 -21.13
CA ASP A 173 -10.92 -8.17 -21.34
C ASP A 173 -10.90 -6.63 -21.32
N ALA A 174 -11.94 -6.00 -21.90
CA ALA A 174 -12.09 -4.54 -21.91
C ALA A 174 -12.32 -3.92 -20.52
N GLU A 175 -12.74 -4.71 -19.53
CA GLU A 175 -13.01 -4.29 -18.15
C GLU A 175 -11.79 -4.50 -17.23
N LEU A 176 -10.80 -5.27 -17.70
CA LEU A 176 -9.55 -5.59 -17.01
C LEU A 176 -8.50 -4.53 -17.31
N ASP A 177 -8.76 -3.29 -16.90
CA ASP A 177 -7.84 -2.16 -17.08
C ASP A 177 -6.89 -1.95 -15.89
N GLU A 178 -5.98 -0.97 -15.99
CA GLU A 178 -4.99 -0.68 -14.94
C GLU A 178 -5.64 -0.36 -13.59
N GLU A 179 -6.80 0.32 -13.56
CA GLU A 179 -7.53 0.59 -12.33
C GLU A 179 -8.09 -0.70 -11.71
N PHE A 180 -8.49 -1.69 -12.52
CA PHE A 180 -8.91 -3.01 -12.01
C PHE A 180 -7.74 -3.73 -11.31
N PHE A 181 -6.55 -3.74 -11.91
CA PHE A 181 -5.35 -4.34 -11.29
C PHE A 181 -4.91 -3.61 -10.02
N ALA A 182 -4.94 -2.27 -10.04
CA ALA A 182 -4.65 -1.45 -8.86
C ALA A 182 -5.67 -1.72 -7.74
N MET A 183 -6.95 -1.83 -8.07
CA MET A 183 -8.02 -2.15 -7.13
C MET A 183 -7.82 -3.54 -6.48
N LEU A 184 -7.46 -4.57 -7.25
CA LEU A 184 -7.16 -5.90 -6.69
C LEU A 184 -5.98 -5.84 -5.72
N THR A 185 -4.91 -5.13 -6.08
CA THR A 185 -3.71 -4.97 -5.24
C THR A 185 -4.06 -4.28 -3.92
N ALA A 186 -4.72 -3.13 -3.97
CA ALA A 186 -5.14 -2.37 -2.79
C ALA A 186 -6.10 -3.18 -1.89
N SER A 187 -6.96 -4.01 -2.49
CA SER A 187 -7.87 -4.89 -1.75
C SER A 187 -7.12 -6.00 -1.02
N ALA A 188 -6.08 -6.57 -1.64
CA ALA A 188 -5.24 -7.59 -1.02
C ALA A 188 -4.46 -7.02 0.17
N GLU A 189 -3.85 -5.84 0.01
CA GLU A 189 -3.17 -5.13 1.09
C GLU A 189 -4.11 -4.79 2.25
N ALA A 190 -5.32 -4.31 1.94
CA ALA A 190 -6.32 -4.06 2.97
C ALA A 190 -6.74 -5.34 3.69
N ALA A 191 -6.84 -6.47 2.99
CA ALA A 191 -7.12 -7.77 3.61
C ALA A 191 -5.97 -8.20 4.55
N LEU A 192 -4.70 -8.04 4.14
CA LEU A 192 -3.53 -8.31 4.99
C LEU A 192 -3.54 -7.47 6.27
N ARG A 193 -3.75 -6.15 6.16
CA ARG A 193 -3.83 -5.25 7.32
C ARG A 193 -4.93 -5.63 8.31
N ASN A 194 -6.01 -6.23 7.81
CA ASN A 194 -7.12 -6.71 8.62
C ASN A 194 -6.96 -8.18 9.07
N GLY A 195 -5.78 -8.79 8.90
CA GLY A 195 -5.49 -10.17 9.32
C GLY A 195 -6.13 -11.27 8.45
N ARG A 196 -6.73 -10.91 7.31
CA ARG A 196 -7.40 -11.85 6.39
C ARG A 196 -6.43 -12.35 5.32
N ARG A 197 -5.46 -13.18 5.73
CA ARG A 197 -4.38 -13.67 4.85
C ARG A 197 -4.90 -14.47 3.66
N ASP A 198 -5.82 -15.40 3.87
CA ASP A 198 -6.36 -16.25 2.80
C ASP A 198 -7.04 -15.41 1.70
N ALA A 199 -7.79 -14.38 2.09
CA ALA A 199 -8.44 -13.48 1.15
C ALA A 199 -7.43 -12.65 0.35
N ALA A 200 -6.37 -12.17 1.00
CA ALA A 200 -5.30 -11.45 0.33
C ALA A 200 -4.57 -12.35 -0.68
N GLN A 201 -4.25 -13.58 -0.28
CA GLN A 201 -3.58 -14.54 -1.14
C GLN A 201 -4.44 -14.89 -2.37
N ALA A 202 -5.74 -15.12 -2.18
CA ALA A 202 -6.67 -15.37 -3.29
C ALA A 202 -6.72 -14.19 -4.28
N MET A 203 -6.74 -12.94 -3.78
CA MET A 203 -6.71 -11.74 -4.63
C MET A 203 -5.41 -11.59 -5.41
N LEU A 204 -4.26 -11.89 -4.78
CA LEU A 204 -2.95 -11.85 -5.45
C LEU A 204 -2.83 -12.96 -6.51
N MET A 205 -3.24 -14.18 -6.19
CA MET A 205 -3.26 -15.29 -7.16
C MET A 205 -4.14 -14.97 -8.37
N LEU A 206 -5.32 -14.38 -8.14
CA LEU A 206 -6.19 -13.93 -9.22
C LEU A 206 -5.51 -12.84 -10.06
N ARG A 207 -4.95 -11.82 -9.41
CA ARG A 207 -4.23 -10.73 -10.09
C ARG A 207 -3.14 -11.29 -11.01
N ASP A 208 -2.30 -12.18 -10.48
CA ASP A 208 -1.16 -12.75 -11.22
C ASP A 208 -1.62 -13.61 -12.39
N ALA A 209 -2.69 -14.39 -12.23
CA ALA A 209 -3.29 -15.11 -13.34
C ALA A 209 -3.80 -14.14 -14.42
N LEU A 210 -4.54 -13.10 -14.04
CA LEU A 210 -5.11 -12.12 -14.97
C LEU A 210 -4.05 -11.28 -15.68
N LEU A 211 -2.86 -11.10 -15.10
CA LEU A 211 -1.72 -10.48 -15.80
C LEU A 211 -1.38 -11.26 -17.07
N SER A 212 -1.39 -12.59 -17.03
CA SER A 212 -1.10 -13.42 -18.21
C SER A 212 -2.29 -13.59 -19.17
N LEU A 213 -3.53 -13.45 -18.66
CA LEU A 213 -4.76 -13.78 -19.39
C LEU A 213 -5.45 -12.60 -20.07
N SER A 214 -5.06 -11.35 -19.74
CA SER A 214 -5.69 -10.14 -20.27
C SER A 214 -4.73 -9.31 -21.13
N SER A 215 -5.27 -8.55 -22.08
CA SER A 215 -4.49 -7.68 -22.96
C SER A 215 -3.73 -6.61 -22.19
N VAL A 216 -4.37 -6.00 -21.18
CA VAL A 216 -3.71 -5.00 -20.32
C VAL A 216 -2.67 -5.64 -19.43
N GLY A 217 -2.98 -6.79 -18.83
CA GLY A 217 -2.05 -7.55 -18.02
C GLY A 217 -0.77 -7.91 -18.78
N GLN A 218 -0.90 -8.39 -20.02
CA GLN A 218 0.25 -8.73 -20.87
C GLN A 218 1.09 -7.51 -21.23
N ARG A 219 0.46 -6.35 -21.47
CA ARG A 219 1.18 -5.09 -21.66
C ARG A 219 1.93 -4.66 -20.40
N LEU A 220 1.32 -4.80 -19.22
CA LEU A 220 1.98 -4.50 -17.95
C LEU A 220 3.18 -5.43 -17.70
N LEU A 221 3.04 -6.72 -18.01
CA LEU A 221 4.16 -7.68 -17.95
C LEU A 221 5.26 -7.34 -18.94
N SER A 222 4.92 -7.00 -20.19
CA SER A 222 5.93 -6.65 -21.20
C SER A 222 6.68 -5.37 -20.83
N GLN A 223 5.96 -4.34 -20.36
CA GLN A 223 6.58 -3.10 -19.88
C GLN A 223 7.51 -3.35 -18.69
N GLY A 224 7.09 -4.18 -17.73
CA GLY A 224 7.94 -4.57 -16.59
C GLY A 224 9.19 -5.33 -17.02
N ALA A 225 9.05 -6.28 -17.95
CA ALA A 225 10.17 -7.06 -18.48
C ALA A 225 11.15 -6.21 -19.33
N GLU A 226 10.62 -5.27 -20.12
CA GLU A 226 11.43 -4.30 -20.87
C GLU A 226 12.24 -3.43 -19.91
N GLU A 227 11.63 -2.93 -18.84
CA GLU A 227 12.31 -2.15 -17.82
C GLU A 227 13.40 -2.94 -17.10
N GLU A 228 13.11 -4.16 -16.66
CA GLU A 228 14.10 -5.05 -16.04
C GLU A 228 15.28 -5.33 -16.98
N THR A 229 14.99 -5.59 -18.25
CA THR A 229 16.03 -5.81 -19.28
C THR A 229 16.90 -4.56 -19.46
N ARG A 230 16.32 -3.36 -19.40
CA ARG A 230 17.08 -2.10 -19.47
C ARG A 230 17.99 -1.92 -18.27
N ILE A 231 17.47 -2.12 -17.07
CA ILE A 231 18.25 -2.03 -15.84
C ILE A 231 19.41 -3.03 -15.89
N GLN A 232 19.12 -4.28 -16.24
CA GLN A 232 20.14 -5.33 -16.30
C GLN A 232 21.23 -5.01 -17.35
N ALA A 233 20.85 -4.50 -18.53
CA ALA A 233 21.82 -4.12 -19.55
C ALA A 233 22.79 -3.02 -19.06
N VAL A 234 22.28 -2.02 -18.34
CA VAL A 234 23.12 -0.94 -17.78
C VAL A 234 24.00 -1.47 -16.66
N VAL A 235 23.47 -2.33 -15.79
CA VAL A 235 24.24 -3.00 -14.72
C VAL A 235 25.36 -3.84 -15.32
N ASP A 236 25.11 -4.61 -16.38
CA ASP A 236 26.12 -5.41 -17.07
C ASP A 236 27.21 -4.54 -17.71
N ASP A 237 26.82 -3.43 -18.36
CA ASP A 237 27.75 -2.46 -18.92
C ASP A 237 28.64 -1.83 -17.84
N LEU A 238 28.08 -1.47 -16.68
CA LEU A 238 28.83 -0.96 -15.53
C LEU A 238 29.76 -2.01 -14.92
N ASN A 239 29.28 -3.24 -14.76
CA ASN A 239 30.08 -4.37 -14.25
C ASN A 239 31.25 -4.71 -15.18
N ALA A 240 31.06 -4.60 -16.50
CA ALA A 240 32.12 -4.82 -17.48
C ALA A 240 33.25 -3.80 -17.37
N LEU A 241 32.97 -2.57 -16.91
CA LEU A 241 34.00 -1.58 -16.60
C LEU A 241 34.81 -1.98 -15.35
N GLY A 242 34.15 -2.60 -14.36
CA GLY A 242 34.80 -3.12 -13.14
C GLY A 242 35.71 -2.09 -12.48
N ASN A 243 36.98 -2.45 -12.28
CA ASN A 243 38.00 -1.58 -11.66
C ASN A 243 38.39 -0.36 -12.52
N GLN A 244 37.96 -0.28 -13.78
CA GLN A 244 38.24 0.85 -14.66
C GLN A 244 37.16 1.94 -14.58
N LEU A 245 36.11 1.73 -13.78
CA LEU A 245 35.05 2.72 -13.60
C LEU A 245 35.62 4.06 -13.13
N SER A 246 35.51 5.04 -14.03
CA SER A 246 36.03 6.41 -13.90
C SER A 246 35.07 7.39 -14.58
N ARG A 247 35.29 8.70 -14.39
CA ARG A 247 34.47 9.74 -15.05
C ARG A 247 34.58 9.63 -16.56
N GLU A 248 35.78 9.33 -17.05
CA GLU A 248 36.11 9.15 -18.45
C GLU A 248 35.37 7.95 -19.05
N THR A 249 35.50 6.76 -18.44
CA THR A 249 34.82 5.56 -18.96
C THR A 249 33.31 5.65 -18.87
N LEU A 250 32.78 6.35 -17.85
CA LEU A 250 31.35 6.59 -17.70
C LEU A 250 30.84 7.56 -18.78
N LEU A 251 31.62 8.60 -19.10
CA LEU A 251 31.29 9.53 -20.19
C LEU A 251 31.27 8.79 -21.53
N ASP A 252 32.27 7.94 -21.78
CA ASP A 252 32.32 7.13 -23.00
C ASP A 252 31.10 6.18 -23.10
N LEU A 253 30.66 5.60 -21.97
CA LEU A 253 29.44 4.79 -21.92
C LEU A 253 28.18 5.62 -22.24
N ALA A 254 28.03 6.80 -21.64
CA ALA A 254 26.91 7.70 -21.91
C ALA A 254 26.85 8.14 -23.39
N ILE A 255 28.02 8.42 -23.98
CA ILE A 255 28.15 8.74 -25.41
C ILE A 255 27.71 7.54 -26.26
N ARG A 256 28.12 6.32 -25.91
CA ARG A 256 27.70 5.09 -26.63
C ARG A 256 26.19 4.91 -26.61
N TYR A 257 25.51 5.18 -25.50
CA TYR A 257 24.05 5.05 -25.42
C TYR A 257 23.32 6.03 -26.34
N VAL A 258 23.75 7.29 -26.39
CA VAL A 258 23.14 8.26 -27.30
C VAL A 258 23.45 7.94 -28.76
N GLN A 259 24.66 7.45 -29.06
CA GLN A 259 25.02 7.02 -30.41
C GLN A 259 24.23 5.79 -30.88
N ALA A 260 23.85 4.90 -29.96
CA ALA A 260 23.05 3.71 -30.22
C ALA A 260 21.53 3.98 -30.20
N ASP A 261 21.10 5.22 -29.98
CA ASP A 261 19.69 5.62 -29.80
C ASP A 261 18.99 4.88 -28.63
N THR A 262 19.75 4.52 -27.59
CA THR A 262 19.25 3.90 -26.35
C THR A 262 19.22 4.92 -25.22
N THR A 263 18.45 5.99 -25.41
CA THR A 263 18.40 7.13 -24.45
C THR A 263 17.73 6.74 -23.14
N ASP A 264 16.82 5.78 -23.15
CA ASP A 264 16.21 5.20 -21.95
C ASP A 264 17.23 4.57 -20.98
N ARG A 265 18.31 3.97 -21.51
CA ARG A 265 19.43 3.47 -20.68
C ARG A 265 20.20 4.58 -19.99
N LEU A 266 20.14 5.81 -20.52
CA LEU A 266 20.82 6.96 -19.93
C LEU A 266 20.18 7.38 -18.61
N GLU A 267 18.85 7.30 -18.51
CA GLU A 267 18.11 7.58 -17.26
C GLU A 267 18.54 6.61 -16.15
N VAL A 268 18.55 5.31 -16.46
CA VAL A 268 19.04 4.26 -15.57
C VAL A 268 20.50 4.49 -15.19
N LEU A 269 21.36 4.82 -16.16
CA LEU A 269 22.78 5.08 -15.92
C LEU A 269 22.99 6.24 -14.95
N VAL A 270 22.25 7.35 -15.13
CA VAL A 270 22.30 8.50 -14.22
C VAL A 270 21.85 8.08 -12.82
N GLY A 271 20.75 7.33 -12.70
CA GLY A 271 20.27 6.83 -11.40
C GLY A 271 21.32 6.00 -10.64
N LEU A 272 22.02 5.10 -11.35
CA LEU A 272 22.99 4.19 -10.73
C LEU A 272 24.38 4.81 -10.51
N ALA A 273 24.80 5.73 -11.37
CA ALA A 273 26.16 6.29 -11.37
C ALA A 273 26.23 7.78 -10.99
N ARG A 274 25.15 8.35 -10.47
CA ARG A 274 25.05 9.76 -10.05
C ARG A 274 26.24 10.26 -9.24
N PRO A 275 26.80 9.54 -8.24
CA PRO A 275 27.91 10.06 -7.43
C PRO A 275 29.18 10.39 -8.24
N ILE A 276 29.38 9.76 -9.40
CA ILE A 276 30.54 9.97 -10.28
C ILE A 276 30.29 11.14 -11.25
N MET A 277 29.02 11.43 -11.56
CA MET A 277 28.59 12.53 -12.45
C MET A 277 28.63 13.89 -11.73
N ASP A 278 29.80 14.25 -11.22
CA ASP A 278 30.05 15.49 -10.51
C ASP A 278 30.51 16.63 -11.45
N TYR A 279 30.91 17.75 -10.86
CA TYR A 279 31.41 18.89 -11.63
C TYR A 279 32.59 18.55 -12.55
N ALA A 280 33.51 17.68 -12.12
CA ALA A 280 34.66 17.28 -12.93
C ALA A 280 34.23 16.42 -14.13
N PHE A 281 33.20 15.57 -13.97
CA PHE A 281 32.61 14.84 -15.09
C PHE A 281 32.04 15.77 -16.16
N PHE A 282 31.30 16.81 -15.76
CA PHE A 282 30.76 17.79 -16.72
C PHE A 282 31.84 18.67 -17.35
N GLN A 283 32.94 18.96 -16.64
CA GLN A 283 34.11 19.60 -17.24
C GLN A 283 34.74 18.74 -18.33
N LEU A 284 34.86 17.42 -18.11
CA LEU A 284 35.36 16.49 -19.12
C LEU A 284 34.46 16.48 -20.38
N LEU A 285 33.15 16.44 -20.18
CA LEU A 285 32.18 16.50 -21.29
C LEU A 285 32.28 17.84 -22.04
N ALA A 286 32.46 18.97 -21.33
CA ALA A 286 32.66 20.27 -21.97
C ALA A 286 33.92 20.28 -22.85
N GLN A 287 35.03 19.72 -22.37
CA GLN A 287 36.27 19.58 -23.16
C GLN A 287 36.05 18.69 -24.40
N ARG A 288 35.29 17.59 -24.27
CA ARG A 288 34.92 16.72 -25.39
C ARG A 288 34.12 17.49 -26.46
N ILE A 289 33.14 18.29 -26.02
CA ILE A 289 32.33 19.15 -26.90
C ILE A 289 33.19 20.17 -27.64
N GLU A 290 34.14 20.81 -26.97
CA GLU A 290 35.04 21.81 -27.58
C GLU A 290 35.95 21.17 -28.64
N SER A 291 36.37 19.92 -28.42
CA SER A 291 37.21 19.18 -29.38
C SER A 291 36.45 18.57 -30.56
N ALA A 292 35.13 18.40 -30.44
CA ALA A 292 34.27 17.81 -31.46
C ALA A 292 33.79 18.86 -32.49
N SER A 293 33.39 18.40 -33.68
CA SER A 293 32.84 19.27 -34.72
C SER A 293 31.65 18.64 -35.45
N GLY A 294 30.83 19.45 -36.11
CA GLY A 294 29.70 18.99 -36.89
C GLY A 294 28.61 18.28 -36.07
N THR A 295 28.14 17.14 -36.56
CA THR A 295 27.04 16.36 -35.94
C THR A 295 27.40 15.81 -34.58
N GLU A 296 28.65 15.39 -34.37
CA GLU A 296 29.14 14.87 -33.08
C GLU A 296 29.06 15.95 -31.99
N GLN A 297 29.49 17.18 -32.31
CA GLN A 297 29.40 18.29 -31.36
C GLN A 297 27.95 18.59 -30.95
N THR A 298 27.01 18.53 -31.90
CA THR A 298 25.58 18.70 -31.63
C THR A 298 25.04 17.60 -30.71
N LEU A 299 25.39 16.34 -30.98
CA LEU A 299 24.99 15.19 -30.15
C LEU A 299 25.53 15.31 -28.73
N LEU A 300 26.79 15.68 -28.55
CA LEU A 300 27.39 15.87 -27.22
C LEU A 300 26.77 17.05 -26.45
N LYS A 301 26.36 18.11 -27.14
CA LYS A 301 25.61 19.23 -26.51
C LYS A 301 24.25 18.77 -26.01
N MET A 302 23.51 18.01 -26.83
CA MET A 302 22.23 17.42 -26.42
C MET A 302 22.40 16.45 -25.25
N LEU A 303 23.41 15.59 -25.29
CA LEU A 303 23.75 14.68 -24.18
C LEU A 303 24.01 15.47 -22.89
N ARG A 304 24.82 16.54 -22.95
CA ARG A 304 25.10 17.38 -21.79
C ARG A 304 23.83 17.97 -21.21
N ASP A 305 22.98 18.56 -22.04
CA ASP A 305 21.76 19.22 -21.59
C ASP A 305 20.81 18.19 -20.93
N HIS A 306 20.66 17.01 -21.54
CA HIS A 306 19.85 15.92 -20.97
C HIS A 306 20.43 15.35 -19.66
N LEU A 307 21.74 15.14 -19.57
CA LEU A 307 22.39 14.70 -18.33
C LEU A 307 22.23 15.74 -17.20
N LEU A 308 22.30 17.04 -17.52
CA LEU A 308 22.04 18.10 -16.55
C LEU A 308 20.60 18.05 -16.04
N ASP A 309 19.62 17.88 -16.93
CA ASP A 309 18.22 17.77 -16.54
C ASP A 309 17.96 16.54 -15.63
N LEU A 310 18.48 15.37 -16.02
CA LEU A 310 18.33 14.14 -15.25
C LEU A 310 19.02 14.22 -13.87
N THR A 311 20.27 14.70 -13.84
CA THR A 311 21.00 14.84 -12.58
C THR A 311 20.37 15.88 -11.66
N GLN A 312 19.87 17.00 -12.21
CA GLN A 312 19.16 18.03 -11.43
C GLN A 312 17.86 17.50 -10.85
N ALA A 313 17.06 16.74 -11.62
CA ALA A 313 15.83 16.15 -11.13
C ALA A 313 16.10 15.16 -9.99
N LEU A 314 17.09 14.28 -10.17
CA LEU A 314 17.51 13.30 -9.16
C LEU A 314 18.03 13.99 -7.89
N ASP A 315 18.86 15.03 -8.03
CA ASP A 315 19.40 15.79 -6.89
C ASP A 315 18.31 16.47 -6.08
N GLN A 316 17.33 17.07 -6.74
CA GLN A 316 16.19 17.69 -6.08
C GLN A 316 15.38 16.67 -5.29
N GLN A 317 15.15 15.48 -5.86
CA GLN A 317 14.47 14.39 -5.19
C GLN A 317 15.25 13.90 -3.97
N THR A 318 16.54 13.64 -4.10
CA THR A 318 17.41 13.23 -2.99
C THR A 318 17.43 14.30 -1.89
N GLN A 319 17.54 15.58 -2.26
CA GLN A 319 17.53 16.68 -1.29
C GLN A 319 16.20 16.79 -0.54
N ALA A 320 15.07 16.58 -1.23
CA ALA A 320 13.76 16.57 -0.59
C ALA A 320 13.61 15.42 0.41
N MET A 321 14.08 14.21 0.06
CA MET A 321 14.09 13.05 0.96
C MET A 321 14.96 13.30 2.20
N VAL A 322 16.17 13.83 2.02
CA VAL A 322 17.07 14.19 3.13
C VAL A 322 16.46 15.26 4.03
N GLN A 323 15.77 16.25 3.46
CA GLN A 323 15.07 17.27 4.24
C GLN A 323 13.91 16.70 5.04
N GLN A 324 13.11 15.80 4.46
CA GLN A 324 12.03 15.11 5.15
C GLN A 324 12.57 14.26 6.31
N ALA A 325 13.62 13.47 6.06
CA ALA A 325 14.32 12.69 7.07
C ALA A 325 14.86 13.55 8.21
N ALA A 326 15.48 14.70 7.90
CA ALA A 326 15.98 15.64 8.90
C ALA A 326 14.86 16.25 9.74
N GLN A 327 13.71 16.59 9.13
CA GLN A 327 12.54 17.10 9.84
C GLN A 327 11.93 16.04 10.76
N ALA A 328 11.83 14.79 10.29
CA ALA A 328 11.38 13.66 11.10
C ALA A 328 12.31 13.44 12.29
N LEU A 329 13.64 13.44 12.06
CA LEU A 329 14.63 13.30 13.12
C LEU A 329 14.52 14.41 14.15
N GLN A 330 14.37 15.66 13.70
CA GLN A 330 14.24 16.81 14.59
C GLN A 330 12.98 16.71 15.47
N ALA A 331 11.86 16.24 14.90
CA ALA A 331 10.63 16.01 15.64
C ALA A 331 10.78 14.91 16.70
N ILE A 332 11.46 13.80 16.36
CA ILE A 332 11.69 12.68 17.28
C ILE A 332 12.67 13.09 18.40
N VAL A 333 13.80 13.72 18.06
CA VAL A 333 14.81 14.14 19.04
C VAL A 333 14.21 15.09 20.10
N ASN A 334 13.32 15.99 19.67
CA ASN A 334 12.66 16.97 20.56
C ASN A 334 11.44 16.44 21.31
N SER A 335 10.99 15.20 21.06
CA SER A 335 9.81 14.66 21.71
C SER A 335 10.09 14.30 23.17
N GLN A 336 9.08 14.45 24.03
CA GLN A 336 9.17 13.94 25.41
C GLN A 336 8.98 12.42 25.45
N ASP A 337 8.09 11.92 24.60
CA ASP A 337 7.82 10.49 24.40
C ASP A 337 8.44 10.05 23.05
N LEU A 338 9.59 9.36 23.12
CA LEU A 338 10.30 8.85 21.96
C LEU A 338 9.50 7.75 21.25
N ASP A 339 8.90 6.87 22.03
CA ASP A 339 8.12 5.72 21.57
C ASP A 339 6.94 6.14 20.70
N ALA A 340 6.15 7.09 21.21
CA ALA A 340 5.01 7.63 20.47
C ALA A 340 5.46 8.38 19.22
N ALA A 341 6.55 9.16 19.31
CA ALA A 341 7.07 9.94 18.19
C ALA A 341 7.62 9.06 17.05
N ILE A 342 8.31 7.97 17.38
CA ILE A 342 8.83 7.01 16.41
C ILE A 342 7.67 6.23 15.77
N ARG A 343 6.74 5.69 16.56
CA ARG A 343 5.59 4.93 16.03
C ARG A 343 4.69 5.76 15.12
N ALA A 344 4.48 7.04 15.44
CA ALA A 344 3.71 7.94 14.59
C ALA A 344 4.36 8.24 13.22
N ARG A 345 5.65 7.91 13.06
CA ARG A 345 6.45 8.19 11.87
C ARG A 345 7.14 6.93 11.33
N ILE A 346 6.67 5.75 11.68
CA ILE A 346 7.36 4.50 11.36
C ILE A 346 7.54 4.31 9.85
N GLU A 347 6.61 4.82 9.05
CA GLU A 347 6.66 4.82 7.58
C GLU A 347 7.71 5.80 7.00
N ASP A 348 8.08 6.84 7.75
CA ASP A 348 9.12 7.82 7.37
C ASP A 348 10.55 7.32 7.73
N ILE A 349 10.68 6.19 8.43
CA ILE A 349 11.96 5.68 8.93
C ILE A 349 12.51 4.66 7.92
N ASP A 350 13.28 5.18 6.98
CA ASP A 350 13.96 4.42 5.92
C ASP A 350 15.51 4.52 6.04
N ASP A 351 16.23 3.97 5.07
CA ASP A 351 17.69 4.04 4.99
C ASP A 351 18.20 5.51 4.94
N THR A 352 17.43 6.43 4.36
CA THR A 352 17.75 7.86 4.32
C THR A 352 17.69 8.46 5.71
N PHE A 353 16.63 8.19 6.47
CA PHE A 353 16.48 8.59 7.86
C PHE A 353 17.62 8.08 8.73
N LEU A 354 17.95 6.79 8.61
CA LEU A 354 19.04 6.17 9.37
C LEU A 354 20.40 6.81 9.04
N SER A 355 20.62 7.14 7.77
CA SER A 355 21.84 7.84 7.31
C SER A 355 21.93 9.25 7.89
N VAL A 356 20.82 10.01 7.88
CA VAL A 356 20.76 11.36 8.47
C VAL A 356 20.98 11.31 9.98
N LEU A 357 20.37 10.35 10.69
CA LEU A 357 20.56 10.14 12.12
C LEU A 357 22.03 9.81 12.45
N SER A 358 22.64 8.88 11.71
CA SER A 358 24.05 8.52 11.86
C SER A 358 24.99 9.70 11.64
N ALA A 359 24.77 10.48 10.56
CA ALA A 359 25.56 11.68 10.26
C ALA A 359 25.46 12.75 11.37
N ASN A 360 24.26 12.98 11.91
CA ASN A 360 24.06 13.92 13.01
C ASN A 360 24.72 13.42 14.31
N LEU A 361 24.67 12.12 14.59
CA LEU A 361 25.34 11.52 15.74
C LEU A 361 26.86 11.70 15.63
N GLN A 362 27.43 11.36 14.48
CA GLN A 362 28.87 11.51 14.24
C GLN A 362 29.31 12.98 14.36
N ASN A 363 28.53 13.93 13.83
CA ASN A 363 28.80 15.36 13.98
C ASN A 363 28.77 15.80 15.45
N ALA A 364 27.77 15.36 16.23
CA ALA A 364 27.68 15.68 17.66
C ALA A 364 28.87 15.13 18.46
N GLU A 365 29.37 13.94 18.11
CA GLU A 365 30.57 13.36 18.70
C GLU A 365 31.84 14.15 18.33
N GLN A 366 32.00 14.50 17.04
CA GLN A 366 33.14 15.28 16.56
C GLN A 366 33.20 16.70 17.16
N THR A 367 32.05 17.33 17.37
CA THR A 367 31.94 18.68 17.95
C THR A 367 31.94 18.69 19.48
N GLY A 368 32.01 17.51 20.13
CA GLY A 368 32.02 17.38 21.59
C GLY A 368 30.69 17.68 22.26
N ASN A 369 29.58 17.74 21.52
CA ASN A 369 28.24 17.94 22.07
C ASN A 369 27.69 16.64 22.67
N GLN A 370 28.16 16.31 23.87
CA GLN A 370 27.83 15.05 24.55
C GLN A 370 26.32 14.87 24.80
N ALA A 371 25.59 15.95 25.08
CA ALA A 371 24.15 15.89 25.30
C ALA A 371 23.39 15.50 24.02
N ALA A 372 23.73 16.13 22.88
CA ALA A 372 23.15 15.78 21.60
C ALA A 372 23.52 14.35 21.17
N ALA A 373 24.79 13.95 21.32
CA ALA A 373 25.25 12.61 20.99
C ALA A 373 24.54 11.53 21.84
N ALA A 374 24.36 11.76 23.15
CA ALA A 374 23.61 10.85 24.02
C ALA A 374 22.15 10.72 23.60
N ARG A 375 21.50 11.85 23.26
CA ARG A 375 20.12 11.86 22.79
C ARG A 375 19.95 11.14 21.46
N LEU A 376 20.84 11.37 20.49
CA LEU A 376 20.81 10.72 19.19
C LEU A 376 21.09 9.22 19.29
N ARG A 377 21.97 8.78 20.19
CA ARG A 377 22.17 7.35 20.50
C ARG A 377 20.90 6.70 21.04
N GLN A 378 20.19 7.37 21.96
CA GLN A 378 18.92 6.88 22.48
C GLN A 378 17.87 6.76 21.37
N VAL A 379 17.80 7.74 20.46
CA VAL A 379 16.90 7.68 19.30
C VAL A 379 17.26 6.50 18.39
N MET A 380 18.55 6.32 18.07
CA MET A 380 19.02 5.21 17.24
C MET A 380 18.64 3.84 17.82
N GLU A 381 18.94 3.62 19.10
CA GLU A 381 18.59 2.38 19.80
C GLU A 381 17.08 2.13 19.74
N ARG A 382 16.27 3.15 20.06
CA ARG A 382 14.82 2.95 20.10
C ARG A 382 14.19 2.76 18.72
N VAL A 383 14.72 3.43 17.70
CA VAL A 383 14.30 3.23 16.31
C VAL A 383 14.57 1.78 15.90
N MET A 384 15.77 1.25 16.18
CA MET A 384 16.11 -0.14 15.84
C MET A 384 15.22 -1.15 16.57
N ASP A 385 14.92 -0.91 17.85
CA ASP A 385 14.00 -1.78 18.61
C ASP A 385 12.59 -1.79 18.00
N ILE A 386 12.04 -0.61 17.68
CA ILE A 386 10.69 -0.52 17.11
C ILE A 386 10.64 -1.14 15.71
N LEU A 387 11.67 -0.96 14.88
CA LEU A 387 11.76 -1.62 13.58
C LEU A 387 11.80 -3.14 13.74
N ALA A 388 12.57 -3.65 14.71
CA ALA A 388 12.60 -5.09 15.01
C ALA A 388 11.25 -5.62 15.53
N GLU A 389 10.55 -4.87 16.40
CA GLU A 389 9.20 -5.19 16.90
C GLU A 389 8.17 -5.29 15.77
N ASN A 390 8.27 -4.43 14.75
CA ASN A 390 7.33 -4.35 13.63
C ASN A 390 7.75 -5.15 12.39
N ALA A 391 8.92 -5.81 12.41
CA ALA A 391 9.39 -6.60 11.29
C ALA A 391 8.46 -7.81 11.01
N PRO A 392 8.37 -8.29 9.75
CA PRO A 392 7.64 -9.51 9.43
C PRO A 392 8.10 -10.71 10.27
N PRO A 393 7.21 -11.68 10.60
CA PRO A 393 7.55 -12.83 11.44
C PRO A 393 8.80 -13.60 10.99
N VAL A 394 9.01 -13.76 9.68
CA VAL A 394 10.20 -14.40 9.10
C VAL A 394 11.47 -13.60 9.41
N ILE A 395 11.42 -12.28 9.29
CA ILE A 395 12.56 -11.39 9.60
C ILE A 395 12.86 -11.39 11.09
N GLN A 396 11.83 -11.34 11.95
CA GLN A 396 12.01 -11.47 13.40
C GLN A 396 12.70 -12.78 13.76
N PHE A 397 12.30 -13.88 13.13
CA PHE A 397 12.91 -15.19 13.32
C PHE A 397 14.37 -15.21 12.88
N ILE A 398 14.70 -14.63 11.71
CA ILE A 398 16.09 -14.50 11.24
C ILE A 398 16.93 -13.67 12.22
N ASN A 399 16.40 -12.57 12.74
CA ASN A 399 17.09 -11.76 13.76
C ASN A 399 17.34 -12.55 15.05
N GLN A 400 16.36 -13.33 15.52
CA GLN A 400 16.54 -14.22 16.67
C GLN A 400 17.63 -15.28 16.44
N LEU A 401 17.72 -15.82 15.22
CA LEU A 401 18.77 -16.77 14.82
C LEU A 401 20.15 -16.12 14.79
N LEU A 402 20.26 -14.89 14.26
CA LEU A 402 21.51 -14.13 14.24
C LEU A 402 22.01 -13.78 15.65
N GLN A 403 21.08 -13.52 16.57
CA GLN A 403 21.39 -13.24 17.98
C GLN A 403 21.76 -14.50 18.79
N GLN A 404 21.58 -15.71 18.25
CA GLN A 404 21.97 -16.92 18.96
C GLN A 404 23.49 -16.98 19.16
N PRO A 405 23.98 -17.11 20.42
CA PRO A 405 25.41 -17.07 20.72
C PRO A 405 26.15 -18.32 20.23
N THR A 406 25.45 -19.44 20.04
CA THR A 406 26.04 -20.72 19.63
C THR A 406 25.38 -21.26 18.37
N ALA A 407 26.10 -22.11 17.63
CA ALA A 407 25.55 -22.83 16.48
C ALA A 407 24.48 -23.86 16.91
N GLU A 408 24.66 -24.50 18.06
CA GLU A 408 23.69 -25.45 18.62
C GLU A 408 22.36 -24.78 18.99
N GLY A 409 22.41 -23.61 19.61
CA GLY A 409 21.20 -22.82 19.93
C GLY A 409 20.44 -22.41 18.67
N ALA A 410 21.15 -21.96 17.63
CA ALA A 410 20.55 -21.65 16.34
C ALA A 410 19.92 -22.88 15.67
N ARG A 411 20.58 -24.05 15.71
CA ARG A 411 20.06 -25.29 15.13
C ARG A 411 18.81 -25.78 15.85
N ALA A 412 18.77 -25.71 17.19
CA ALA A 412 17.59 -26.06 17.97
C ALA A 412 16.41 -25.13 17.65
N LEU A 413 16.66 -23.83 17.51
CA LEU A 413 15.65 -22.84 17.16
C LEU A 413 15.10 -23.05 15.74
N LEU A 414 15.97 -23.37 14.77
CA LEU A 414 15.57 -23.78 13.42
C LEU A 414 14.70 -25.05 13.44
N ALA A 415 15.13 -26.10 14.15
CA ALA A 415 14.37 -27.35 14.23
C ALA A 415 12.96 -27.15 14.81
N ALA A 416 12.79 -26.21 15.75
CA ALA A 416 11.51 -25.96 16.39
C ALA A 416 10.53 -25.17 15.51
N ARG A 417 11.02 -24.26 14.65
CA ARG A 417 10.17 -23.22 14.03
C ARG A 417 10.37 -23.00 12.54
N ALA A 418 11.41 -23.54 11.91
CA ALA A 418 11.67 -23.30 10.48
C ALA A 418 10.50 -23.76 9.60
N ALA A 419 9.82 -24.85 9.98
CA ALA A 419 8.65 -25.36 9.28
C ALA A 419 7.46 -24.38 9.26
N GLU A 420 7.35 -23.45 10.23
CA GLU A 420 6.32 -22.40 10.23
C GLU A 420 6.42 -21.46 9.02
N PHE A 421 7.63 -21.31 8.47
CA PHE A 421 7.96 -20.37 7.40
C PHE A 421 8.31 -21.06 6.07
N GLY A 422 8.76 -22.32 6.12
CA GLY A 422 9.04 -23.12 4.92
C GLY A 422 10.03 -22.45 3.96
N ARG A 423 9.68 -22.39 2.67
CA ARG A 423 10.55 -21.82 1.62
C ARG A 423 10.75 -20.31 1.74
N GLU A 424 9.77 -19.59 2.28
CA GLU A 424 9.83 -18.14 2.47
C GLU A 424 11.05 -17.75 3.32
N LEU A 425 11.39 -18.55 4.33
CA LEU A 425 12.59 -18.34 5.14
C LEU A 425 13.87 -18.31 4.29
N LEU A 426 14.03 -19.27 3.38
CA LEU A 426 15.23 -19.39 2.54
C LEU A 426 15.31 -18.26 1.51
N GLU A 427 14.18 -17.89 0.92
CA GLU A 427 14.09 -16.78 -0.02
C GLU A 427 14.51 -15.46 0.64
N VAL A 428 13.94 -15.16 1.82
CA VAL A 428 14.29 -13.96 2.57
C VAL A 428 15.75 -13.96 3.01
N MET A 429 16.29 -15.10 3.47
CA MET A 429 17.72 -15.21 3.80
C MET A 429 18.63 -14.97 2.59
N ASN A 430 18.23 -15.41 1.39
CA ASN A 430 18.98 -15.16 0.16
C ASN A 430 18.96 -13.69 -0.23
N THR A 431 17.81 -13.01 -0.12
CA THR A 431 17.71 -11.57 -0.36
C THR A 431 18.63 -10.79 0.57
N LEU A 432 18.57 -11.06 1.88
CA LEU A 432 19.44 -10.42 2.87
C LEU A 432 20.93 -10.70 2.61
N LEU A 433 21.27 -11.92 2.18
CA LEU A 433 22.64 -12.26 1.79
C LEU A 433 23.11 -11.45 0.57
N GLY A 434 22.25 -11.25 -0.43
CA GLY A 434 22.54 -10.41 -1.60
C GLY A 434 22.84 -8.97 -1.19
N GLU A 435 21.93 -8.37 -0.41
CA GLU A 435 22.05 -6.98 0.08
C GLU A 435 23.31 -6.77 0.92
N LEU A 436 23.56 -7.65 1.90
CA LEU A 436 24.71 -7.54 2.78
C LEU A 436 26.02 -7.79 2.04
N SER A 437 26.04 -8.71 1.07
CA SER A 437 27.26 -8.99 0.28
C SER A 437 27.60 -7.85 -0.66
N ALA A 438 26.60 -7.14 -1.20
CA ALA A 438 26.82 -5.95 -2.03
C ALA A 438 27.51 -4.82 -1.24
N ARG A 439 27.29 -4.76 0.08
CA ARG A 439 27.96 -3.81 1.00
C ARG A 439 29.34 -4.30 1.48
N GLY A 440 29.76 -5.50 1.08
CA GLY A 440 31.06 -6.12 1.40
C GLY A 440 30.94 -7.35 2.33
N ARG A 441 31.94 -8.23 2.31
CA ARG A 441 31.98 -9.41 3.20
C ARG A 441 32.15 -8.97 4.66
N SER A 442 31.24 -9.42 5.53
CA SER A 442 31.27 -9.19 6.97
C SER A 442 31.06 -10.49 7.75
N ALA A 443 31.41 -10.51 9.03
CA ALA A 443 31.13 -11.63 9.93
C ALA A 443 29.63 -11.99 9.97
N THR A 444 28.76 -10.99 9.79
CA THR A 444 27.30 -11.19 9.70
C THR A 444 26.91 -11.95 8.43
N VAL A 445 27.54 -11.67 7.29
CA VAL A 445 27.31 -12.42 6.03
C VAL A 445 27.72 -13.88 6.20
N GLU A 446 28.89 -14.15 6.78
CA GLU A 446 29.36 -15.53 7.03
C GLU A 446 28.45 -16.28 8.01
N ARG A 447 27.98 -15.59 9.06
CA ARG A 447 27.02 -16.13 10.01
C ARG A 447 25.69 -16.45 9.31
N LEU A 448 25.17 -15.54 8.50
CA LEU A 448 23.91 -15.74 7.79
C LEU A 448 24.00 -16.87 6.75
N LEU A 449 25.13 -17.00 6.04
CA LEU A 449 25.39 -18.14 5.15
C LEU A 449 25.34 -19.47 5.91
N THR A 450 25.97 -19.51 7.09
CA THR A 450 25.97 -20.68 7.96
C THR A 450 24.57 -21.04 8.43
N LEU A 451 23.80 -20.04 8.89
CA LEU A 451 22.40 -20.23 9.31
C LEU A 451 21.51 -20.68 8.16
N ARG A 452 21.72 -20.14 6.95
CA ARG A 452 20.96 -20.54 5.76
C ARG A 452 21.20 -22.00 5.44
N GLN A 453 22.46 -22.45 5.49
CA GLN A 453 22.78 -23.86 5.25
C GLN A 453 22.10 -24.75 6.30
N MET A 454 22.14 -24.38 7.58
CA MET A 454 21.42 -25.12 8.63
C MET A 454 19.91 -25.16 8.38
N ALA A 455 19.31 -24.06 7.89
CA ALA A 455 17.90 -24.00 7.59
C ALA A 455 17.52 -24.92 6.42
N VAL A 456 18.36 -25.00 5.38
CA VAL A 456 18.19 -25.96 4.27
C VAL A 456 18.21 -27.39 4.79
N ASP A 457 19.20 -27.73 5.63
CA ASP A 457 19.32 -29.08 6.18
C ASP A 457 18.08 -29.45 7.02
N VAL A 458 17.63 -28.54 7.90
CA VAL A 458 16.45 -28.77 8.75
C VAL A 458 15.16 -28.90 7.93
N LEU A 459 14.95 -28.04 6.94
CA LEU A 459 13.75 -28.10 6.09
C LEU A 459 13.76 -29.32 5.16
N GLY A 460 14.95 -29.79 4.76
CA GLY A 460 15.12 -31.05 4.02
C GLY A 460 14.81 -32.27 4.89
N ASP A 461 15.28 -32.28 6.14
CA ASP A 461 15.01 -33.36 7.11
C ASP A 461 13.51 -33.44 7.49
N VAL A 462 12.82 -32.30 7.60
CA VAL A 462 11.37 -32.25 7.86
C VAL A 462 10.57 -32.85 6.70
N ALA A 463 10.93 -32.55 5.45
CA ALA A 463 10.28 -33.12 4.27
C ALA A 463 10.44 -34.65 4.19
N LEU A 464 11.59 -35.18 4.62
CA LEU A 464 11.84 -36.63 4.69
C LEU A 464 11.05 -37.33 5.81
N GLN A 465 10.81 -36.65 6.93
CA GLN A 465 10.04 -37.19 8.06
C GLN A 465 8.53 -37.26 7.78
N GLU A 466 7.99 -36.32 6.99
CA GLU A 466 6.59 -36.36 6.54
C GLU A 466 6.33 -37.53 5.56
N ASP A 467 7.28 -37.82 4.67
CA ASP A 467 7.23 -38.98 3.76
C ASP A 467 7.34 -40.33 4.50
N GLU A 468 8.19 -40.42 5.54
CA GLU A 468 8.30 -41.64 6.35
C GLU A 468 7.07 -41.89 7.24
N GLN A 469 6.43 -40.84 7.79
CA GLN A 469 5.19 -40.97 8.56
C GLN A 469 3.98 -41.33 7.68
N SER A 470 3.95 -40.89 6.41
CA SER A 470 2.96 -41.35 5.44
C SER A 470 3.16 -42.82 5.03
N ALA A 471 4.38 -43.34 5.14
CA ALA A 471 4.72 -44.72 4.78
C ALA A 471 4.54 -45.74 5.93
N SER A 472 4.37 -45.29 7.19
CA SER A 472 4.30 -46.18 8.37
C SER A 472 2.90 -46.35 8.98
N ALA A 473 1.82 -45.93 8.30
CA ALA A 473 0.47 -46.21 8.76
C ALA A 473 0.17 -47.73 8.68
N PRO A 474 -0.28 -48.40 9.76
CA PRO A 474 -0.64 -49.81 9.71
C PRO A 474 -1.92 -50.01 8.90
N GLU A 475 -1.86 -50.96 7.97
CA GLU A 475 -2.99 -51.43 7.18
C GLU A 475 -4.15 -51.86 8.09
N PRO A 476 -5.41 -51.42 7.86
CA PRO A 476 -6.53 -51.80 8.73
C PRO A 476 -6.84 -53.29 8.58
N PRO A 477 -7.25 -54.00 9.66
CA PRO A 477 -7.56 -55.41 9.57
C PRO A 477 -8.83 -55.63 8.73
N ALA A 478 -8.80 -56.67 7.90
CA ALA A 478 -9.93 -57.09 7.09
C ALA A 478 -11.15 -57.41 7.96
N SER A 479 -12.21 -56.60 7.84
CA SER A 479 -13.51 -56.87 8.46
C SER A 479 -14.38 -57.73 7.55
N GLU A 480 -14.87 -58.85 8.09
CA GLU A 480 -15.92 -59.71 7.53
C GLU A 480 -17.22 -58.95 7.21
N PRO A 481 -18.06 -59.46 6.27
CA PRO A 481 -19.18 -58.71 5.72
C PRO A 481 -20.45 -58.80 6.59
N PRO A 482 -21.23 -57.71 6.75
CA PRO A 482 -22.56 -57.82 7.32
C PRO A 482 -23.63 -58.08 6.24
N GLU A 483 -24.67 -58.75 6.73
CA GLU A 483 -25.74 -59.42 6.02
C GLU A 483 -26.63 -58.52 5.14
N ARG A 484 -27.16 -59.15 4.09
CA ARG A 484 -28.26 -58.65 3.24
C ARG A 484 -29.53 -58.43 4.06
N LYS A 485 -30.20 -57.29 3.82
CA LYS A 485 -31.67 -57.21 3.84
C LYS A 485 -32.18 -56.64 2.53
N ASP A 486 -33.19 -57.34 2.02
CA ASP A 486 -33.81 -57.22 0.71
C ASP A 486 -34.63 -55.94 0.50
N GLY A 487 -34.77 -55.56 -0.78
CA GLY A 487 -35.81 -54.65 -1.29
C GLY A 487 -35.32 -53.66 -2.36
N ILE A 488 -35.09 -54.04 -3.64
CA ILE A 488 -36.09 -54.00 -4.76
C ILE A 488 -36.40 -52.51 -5.15
N ILE A 489 -36.04 -51.89 -6.30
CA ILE A 489 -35.88 -52.25 -7.74
C ILE A 489 -34.98 -51.23 -8.49
N LEU A 490 -34.26 -51.70 -9.52
CA LEU A 490 -33.39 -51.04 -10.52
C LEU A 490 -34.21 -50.28 -11.64
N PRO A 491 -33.74 -49.96 -12.88
CA PRO A 491 -32.41 -50.04 -13.52
C PRO A 491 -32.03 -48.90 -14.53
N PHE A 492 -30.82 -49.09 -15.10
CA PHE A 492 -30.30 -48.74 -16.45
C PHE A 492 -29.15 -47.71 -16.46
N SER A 493 -27.89 -48.19 -16.47
CA SER A 493 -27.07 -48.66 -17.62
C SER A 493 -26.56 -47.49 -18.47
N ALA A 494 -25.29 -47.08 -18.35
CA ALA A 494 -24.05 -47.73 -18.80
C ALA A 494 -23.73 -47.53 -20.28
N ARG A 495 -22.42 -47.28 -20.51
CA ARG A 495 -21.63 -47.32 -21.76
C ARG A 495 -21.53 -45.98 -22.49
N LYS A 496 -20.37 -45.51 -22.96
CA LYS A 496 -19.10 -46.17 -23.28
C LYS A 496 -18.03 -45.08 -23.48
N ARG A 497 -16.81 -45.30 -23.00
CA ARG A 497 -15.58 -44.70 -23.58
C ARG A 497 -15.39 -45.22 -25.02
N PRO A 498 -14.58 -44.50 -25.82
CA PRO A 498 -13.47 -45.17 -26.47
C PRO A 498 -12.11 -44.53 -26.14
N ARG A 499 -11.09 -45.36 -26.23
CA ARG A 499 -9.66 -45.11 -26.10
C ARG A 499 -9.06 -44.66 -27.45
N ASN A 500 -7.96 -43.92 -27.35
CA ASN A 500 -6.80 -43.80 -28.24
C ASN A 500 -6.98 -43.13 -29.62
N SER A 501 -6.32 -41.99 -29.81
CA SER A 501 -5.04 -41.87 -30.55
C SER A 501 -4.27 -40.67 -30.02
#